data_AF-A0A926B8V3-F1
#
_entry.id   AF-A0A926B8V3-F1
#
_cell.length_a   1.000
_cell.length_b   1.000
_cell.length_c   1.000
_cell.angle_alpha   90.00
_cell.angle_beta   90.00
_cell.angle_gamma   90.00
#
_symmetry.space_group_name_H-M   'P 1'
#
loop_
_entity.id
_entity.type
_entity.pdbx_description
1 polymer ?
#
loop_
_entity_poly.entity_id
_entity_poly.type
_entity_poly.pdbx_seq_one_letter_code
_entity_poly.pdbx_strand_id
1 'polypeptide(L)'
;MNGDASEWVIPLFPEEEIPHILSAILRCLNGFHKLDPLEYETSLTKRLLKRLRGDKNLRDRPVWPDREAIHDDEDSGDEGRLDLRFMLLDAKQKPPPYFAIEAKRLHVSFQSGWEALASKY
;
A
#
# COMPACT_ATOMS: atom_id res chain seq x y z
N MET A 1 21.67 -11.84 -32.24
CA MET A 1 21.49 -11.83 -30.78
C MET A 1 22.74 -11.24 -30.19
N ASN A 2 22.61 -10.13 -29.45
CA ASN A 2 23.53 -9.63 -28.43
C ASN A 2 22.82 -8.40 -27.84
N GLY A 3 21.74 -8.67 -27.10
CA GLY A 3 21.11 -7.66 -26.26
C GLY A 3 22.00 -7.50 -25.05
N ASP A 4 22.67 -6.35 -24.98
CA ASP A 4 23.58 -6.00 -23.90
C ASP A 4 22.79 -6.03 -22.58
N ALA A 5 23.07 -7.02 -21.73
CA ALA A 5 22.39 -7.17 -20.43
C ALA A 5 22.71 -6.02 -19.46
N SER A 6 23.58 -5.09 -19.86
CA SER A 6 24.02 -3.93 -19.09
C SER A 6 23.04 -2.75 -19.08
N GLU A 7 21.98 -2.76 -19.91
CA GLU A 7 20.94 -1.71 -19.88
C GLU A 7 19.79 -1.95 -18.90
N TRP A 8 19.78 -3.08 -18.18
CA TRP A 8 18.86 -3.29 -17.06
C TRP A 8 19.43 -2.63 -15.81
N VAL A 9 19.46 -1.29 -15.82
CA VAL A 9 19.53 -0.54 -14.57
C VAL A 9 18.21 -0.80 -13.87
N ILE A 10 18.12 -1.87 -13.08
CA ILE A 10 17.09 -1.97 -12.06
C ILE A 10 17.28 -0.70 -11.24
N PRO A 11 16.34 0.26 -11.26
CA PRO A 11 16.47 1.44 -10.44
C PRO A 11 16.68 0.94 -9.01
N LEU A 12 17.83 1.25 -8.43
CA LEU A 12 18.08 0.90 -7.04
C LEU A 12 16.92 1.45 -6.24
N PHE A 13 16.39 0.60 -5.36
CA PHE A 13 15.30 0.93 -4.47
C PHE A 13 15.61 2.28 -3.78
N PRO A 14 14.81 3.34 -4.01
CA PRO A 14 15.10 4.67 -3.45
C PRO A 14 14.72 4.72 -1.99
N GLU A 15 15.54 4.06 -1.16
CA GLU A 15 15.38 3.92 0.29
C GLU A 15 15.09 5.24 1.00
N GLU A 16 15.60 6.35 0.45
CA GLU A 16 15.37 7.70 0.94
C GLU A 16 13.90 8.12 0.95
N GLU A 17 13.03 7.48 0.16
CA GLU A 17 11.60 7.79 0.12
C GLU A 17 10.81 7.05 1.22
N ILE A 18 11.32 5.94 1.78
CA ILE A 18 10.62 5.14 2.81
C ILE A 18 10.26 6.00 4.03
N PRO A 19 11.17 6.78 4.64
CA PRO A 19 10.84 7.59 5.81
C PRO A 19 9.74 8.61 5.51
N HIS A 20 9.64 9.10 4.28
CA HIS A 20 8.63 10.07 3.88
C HIS A 20 7.27 9.41 3.68
N ILE A 21 7.23 8.21 3.11
CA ILE A 21 6.04 7.37 3.04
C ILE A 21 5.53 7.07 4.45
N LEU A 22 6.38 6.53 5.33
CA LEU A 22 6.02 6.20 6.71
C LEU A 22 5.51 7.45 7.46
N SER A 23 6.19 8.58 7.29
CA SER A 23 5.75 9.84 7.89
C SER A 23 4.39 10.30 7.35
N ALA A 24 4.12 10.15 6.05
CA ALA A 24 2.82 10.47 5.45
C ALA A 24 1.70 9.58 5.99
N ILE A 25 1.98 8.30 6.19
CA ILE A 25 1.04 7.36 6.79
C ILE A 25 0.72 7.76 8.22
N LEU A 26 1.74 8.00 9.05
CA LEU A 26 1.54 8.44 10.44
C LEU A 26 0.72 9.74 10.51
N ARG A 27 1.00 10.72 9.64
CA ARG A 27 0.20 11.94 9.54
C ARG A 27 -1.25 11.66 9.13
N CYS A 28 -1.47 10.83 8.12
CA CYS A 28 -2.81 10.51 7.63
C CYS A 28 -3.63 9.67 8.63
N LEU A 29 -2.95 8.82 9.41
CA LEU A 29 -3.52 8.02 10.48
C LEU A 29 -3.82 8.84 11.74
N ASN A 30 -3.22 10.03 11.91
CA ASN A 30 -3.57 10.91 13.01
C ASN A 30 -5.06 11.30 12.95
N GLY A 31 -5.80 11.01 14.02
CA GLY A 31 -7.26 11.18 14.07
C GLY A 31 -8.04 10.30 13.08
N PHE A 32 -7.41 9.29 12.47
CA PHE A 32 -8.08 8.32 11.62
C PHE A 32 -8.78 7.28 12.48
N HIS A 33 -10.09 7.20 12.35
CA HIS A 33 -10.93 6.26 13.08
C HIS A 33 -11.94 5.64 12.13
N LYS A 34 -12.46 4.48 12.55
CA LYS A 34 -13.59 3.85 11.87
C LYS A 34 -14.79 4.80 11.89
N LEU A 35 -15.52 4.92 10.80
CA LEU A 35 -16.78 5.68 10.77
C LEU A 35 -17.89 4.94 11.51
N ASP A 36 -17.85 3.62 11.46
CA ASP A 36 -18.76 2.72 12.16
C ASP A 36 -18.02 1.48 12.70
N PRO A 37 -18.49 0.84 13.78
CA PRO A 37 -17.79 -0.31 14.37
C PRO A 37 -17.58 -1.50 13.42
N LEU A 38 -18.46 -1.64 12.42
CA LEU A 38 -18.48 -2.72 11.45
C LEU A 38 -17.73 -2.36 10.15
N GLU A 39 -17.06 -1.20 10.10
CA GLU A 39 -16.37 -0.74 8.91
C GLU A 39 -15.33 -1.77 8.44
N TYR A 40 -15.44 -2.15 7.17
CA TYR A 40 -14.57 -3.13 6.54
C TYR A 40 -13.17 -2.57 6.26
N GLU A 41 -12.17 -3.46 6.27
CA GLU A 41 -10.77 -3.16 5.95
C GLU A 41 -10.64 -2.42 4.62
N THR A 42 -11.32 -2.91 3.58
CA THR A 42 -11.33 -2.28 2.26
C THR A 42 -11.85 -0.83 2.29
N SER A 43 -12.83 -0.51 3.15
CA SER A 43 -13.34 0.87 3.31
C SER A 43 -12.30 1.75 3.99
N LEU A 44 -11.66 1.25 5.06
CA LEU A 44 -10.59 1.94 5.77
C LEU A 44 -9.43 2.24 4.81
N THR A 45 -8.98 1.24 4.06
CA THR A 45 -7.89 1.38 3.08
C THR A 45 -8.23 2.40 1.99
N LYS A 46 -9.47 2.40 1.45
CA LYS A 46 -9.93 3.43 0.49
C LYS A 46 -9.87 4.84 1.07
N ARG A 47 -10.29 5.02 2.33
CA ARG A 47 -10.27 6.33 3.02
C ARG A 47 -8.85 6.77 3.35
N LEU A 48 -7.98 5.86 3.76
CA LEU A 48 -6.56 6.13 3.99
C LEU A 48 -5.88 6.57 2.68
N LEU A 49 -6.11 5.84 1.59
CA LEU A 49 -5.61 6.21 0.26
C LEU A 49 -6.05 7.62 -0.15
N LYS A 50 -7.32 7.96 0.09
CA LYS A 50 -7.84 9.31 -0.18
C LYS A 50 -7.09 10.38 0.63
N ARG A 51 -6.76 10.12 1.90
CA ARG A 51 -5.96 11.04 2.73
C ARG A 51 -4.52 11.15 2.22
N LEU A 52 -3.88 10.02 1.89
CA LEU A 52 -2.51 9.99 1.37
C LEU A 52 -2.39 10.78 0.06
N ARG A 53 -3.34 10.63 -0.87
CA ARG A 53 -3.39 11.43 -2.11
C ARG A 53 -3.59 12.93 -1.86
N GLY A 54 -4.08 13.31 -0.69
CA GLY A 54 -4.24 14.70 -0.26
C GLY A 54 -3.10 15.25 0.59
N ASP A 55 -2.18 14.42 1.08
CA ASP A 55 -1.05 14.85 1.92
C ASP A 55 -0.04 15.63 1.07
N LYS A 56 0.10 16.92 1.36
CA LYS A 56 0.96 17.83 0.57
C LYS A 56 2.42 17.36 0.55
N ASN A 57 2.92 16.91 1.69
CA ASN A 57 4.31 16.47 1.83
C ASN A 57 4.61 15.18 1.07
N LEU A 58 3.61 14.34 0.78
CA LEU A 58 3.74 13.17 -0.07
C LEU A 58 3.59 13.53 -1.56
N ARG A 59 2.68 14.46 -1.89
CA ARG A 59 2.43 14.91 -3.27
C ARG A 59 3.63 15.55 -3.95
N ASP A 60 4.52 16.16 -3.18
CA ASP A 60 5.72 16.81 -3.69
C ASP A 60 6.89 15.82 -3.87
N ARG A 61 6.68 14.53 -3.59
CA ARG A 61 7.69 13.46 -3.70
C ARG A 61 7.44 12.65 -4.98
N PRO A 62 8.46 11.94 -5.51
CA PRO A 62 8.32 11.12 -6.71
C PRO A 62 7.62 9.78 -6.42
N VAL A 63 6.64 9.74 -5.51
CA VAL A 63 5.92 8.52 -5.13
C VAL A 63 4.42 8.72 -5.21
N TRP A 64 3.71 7.69 -5.66
CA TRP A 64 2.27 7.68 -5.83
C TRP A 64 1.60 6.51 -5.11
N PRO A 65 0.70 6.78 -4.16
CA PRO A 65 -0.06 5.73 -3.51
C PRO A 65 -1.18 5.21 -4.42
N ASP A 66 -1.27 3.89 -4.51
CA ASP A 66 -2.22 3.16 -5.33
C ASP A 66 -2.71 1.90 -4.61
N ARG A 67 -3.80 1.34 -5.11
CA ARG A 67 -4.48 0.15 -4.58
C ARG A 67 -4.72 -0.81 -5.74
N GLU A 68 -4.90 -2.10 -5.45
CA GLU A 68 -5.42 -3.08 -6.42
C GLU A 68 -4.40 -3.47 -7.52
N ALA A 69 -3.25 -4.01 -7.12
CA ALA A 69 -2.57 -4.96 -7.99
C ALA A 69 -3.17 -6.34 -7.74
N ILE A 70 -3.87 -6.91 -8.71
CA ILE A 70 -4.09 -8.36 -8.73
C ILE A 70 -2.71 -8.94 -9.07
N HIS A 71 -2.11 -9.62 -8.11
CA HIS A 71 -1.00 -10.50 -8.40
C HIS A 71 -1.61 -11.89 -8.61
N ASP A 72 -1.75 -12.27 -9.88
CA ASP A 72 -2.06 -13.65 -10.23
C ASP A 72 -0.83 -14.49 -9.87
N ASP A 73 -0.96 -15.33 -8.86
CA ASP A 73 -0.03 -16.44 -8.68
C ASP A 73 -0.51 -17.57 -9.63
N GLU A 74 0.16 -17.67 -10.78
CA GLU A 74 -0.17 -18.64 -11.84
C GLU A 74 -0.11 -20.09 -11.34
N ASP A 75 0.60 -20.37 -10.25
CA ASP A 75 0.81 -21.72 -9.74
C ASP A 75 -0.20 -22.14 -8.66
N SER A 76 -0.73 -21.19 -7.88
CA SER A 76 -1.65 -21.49 -6.76
C SER A 76 -3.11 -21.17 -7.07
N GLY A 77 -3.40 -20.30 -8.05
CA GLY A 77 -4.75 -19.78 -8.29
C GLY A 77 -5.26 -18.89 -7.14
N ASP A 78 -4.41 -18.58 -6.15
CA ASP A 78 -4.74 -17.69 -5.05
C ASP A 78 -4.47 -16.24 -5.46
N GLU A 79 -5.53 -15.44 -5.59
CA GLU A 79 -5.44 -14.02 -5.90
C GLU A 79 -4.96 -13.22 -4.67
N GLY A 80 -3.65 -12.95 -4.61
CA GLY A 80 -3.07 -12.03 -3.64
C GLY A 80 -3.40 -10.58 -3.98
N ARG A 81 -4.06 -9.85 -3.07
CA ARG A 81 -4.43 -8.44 -3.26
C ARG A 81 -3.74 -7.56 -2.22
N LEU A 82 -2.76 -6.77 -2.65
CA LEU A 82 -2.13 -5.77 -1.79
C LEU A 82 -3.13 -4.69 -1.39
N ASP A 83 -3.20 -4.39 -0.09
CA ASP A 83 -4.06 -3.32 0.42
C ASP A 83 -3.64 -1.94 -0.10
N LEU A 84 -2.35 -1.64 -0.08
CA LEU A 84 -1.82 -0.37 -0.55
C LEU A 84 -0.39 -0.56 -1.08
N ARG A 85 -0.07 0.07 -2.20
CA ARG A 85 1.29 0.17 -2.72
C ARG A 85 1.65 1.61 -3.02
N PHE A 86 2.93 1.92 -2.99
CA PHE A 86 3.50 3.16 -3.47
C PHE A 86 4.32 2.84 -4.70
N MET A 87 4.10 3.59 -5.78
CA MET A 87 4.82 3.47 -7.03
C MET A 87 5.73 4.68 -7.17
N LEU A 88 6.91 4.53 -7.76
CA LEU A 88 7.72 5.69 -8.14
C LEU A 88 7.08 6.41 -9.32
N LEU A 89 7.29 7.72 -9.47
CA LEU A 89 6.79 8.49 -10.60
C LEU A 89 7.97 8.92 -11.49
N ASP A 90 8.80 7.97 -11.94
CA ASP A 90 9.76 8.24 -13.03
C ASP A 90 9.12 7.87 -14.38
N ALA A 91 9.07 8.86 -15.27
CA ALA A 91 8.12 9.03 -16.36
C ALA A 91 8.44 8.22 -17.64
N LYS A 92 9.13 7.07 -17.55
CA LYS A 92 9.54 6.32 -18.75
C LYS A 92 9.15 4.85 -18.76
N GLN A 93 8.82 4.25 -17.63
CA GLN A 93 8.34 2.87 -17.56
C GLN A 93 7.27 2.78 -16.46
N LYS A 94 6.27 1.91 -16.64
CA LYS A 94 5.32 1.56 -15.55
C LYS A 94 6.18 1.04 -14.39
N PRO A 95 6.41 1.81 -13.32
CA PRO A 95 7.38 1.38 -12.32
C PRO A 95 6.77 0.24 -11.53
N PRO A 96 7.57 -0.81 -11.24
CA PRO A 96 7.13 -1.87 -10.34
C PRO A 96 6.73 -1.25 -8.97
N PRO A 97 5.83 -1.90 -8.22
CA PRO A 97 5.50 -1.46 -6.85
C PRO A 97 6.79 -1.24 -6.05
N TYR A 98 6.96 -0.03 -5.52
CA TYR A 98 8.13 0.40 -4.79
C TYR A 98 8.03 -0.02 -3.31
N PHE A 99 6.88 0.19 -2.67
CA PHE A 99 6.66 -0.14 -1.27
C PHE A 99 5.23 -0.61 -1.07
N ALA A 100 5.01 -1.75 -0.41
CA ALA A 100 3.67 -2.27 -0.15
C ALA A 100 3.35 -2.22 1.35
N ILE A 101 2.09 -1.99 1.66
CA ILE A 101 1.55 -2.02 3.01
C ILE A 101 0.35 -2.94 3.00
N GLU A 102 0.39 -3.89 3.91
CA GLU A 102 -0.74 -4.72 4.25
C GLU A 102 -1.37 -4.20 5.55
N ALA A 103 -2.69 -4.00 5.54
CA ALA A 103 -3.40 -3.27 6.58
C ALA A 103 -4.46 -4.16 7.24
N LYS A 104 -4.04 -5.06 8.13
CA LYS A 104 -4.95 -6.03 8.76
C LYS A 104 -5.79 -5.46 9.90
N ARG A 105 -7.06 -5.88 9.97
CA ARG A 105 -7.89 -5.71 11.17
C ARG A 105 -7.51 -6.70 12.25
N LEU A 106 -6.72 -6.25 13.22
CA LEU A 106 -6.36 -7.08 14.39
C LEU A 106 -7.51 -7.25 15.39
N HIS A 107 -8.51 -6.36 15.38
CA HIS A 107 -9.70 -6.41 16.25
C HIS A 107 -10.96 -6.22 15.41
N VAL A 108 -11.82 -7.25 15.37
CA VAL A 108 -13.07 -7.23 14.61
C VAL A 108 -14.25 -7.32 15.57
N SER A 109 -15.16 -6.35 15.47
CA SER A 109 -16.42 -6.34 16.19
C SER A 109 -17.49 -7.03 15.35
N PHE A 110 -18.12 -8.04 15.93
CA PHE A 110 -19.30 -8.72 15.43
C PHE A 110 -20.50 -8.38 16.31
N GLN A 111 -21.72 -8.74 15.87
CA GLN A 111 -22.90 -8.60 16.72
C GLN A 111 -22.82 -9.45 17.99
N SER A 112 -22.05 -10.54 17.96
CA SER A 112 -21.85 -11.47 19.08
C SER A 112 -20.74 -11.07 20.06
N GLY A 113 -20.00 -9.98 19.80
CA GLY A 113 -18.83 -9.60 20.59
C GLY A 113 -17.66 -9.19 19.71
N TRP A 114 -16.45 -9.14 20.27
CA TRP A 114 -15.24 -8.82 19.50
C TRP A 114 -14.27 -10.01 19.50
N GLU A 115 -13.46 -10.12 18.45
CA GLU A 115 -12.41 -11.13 18.30
C GLU A 115 -11.07 -10.47 17.94
N ALA A 116 -9.98 -10.92 18.58
CA ALA A 116 -8.62 -10.62 18.15
C ALA A 116 -8.23 -11.55 16.99
N LEU A 117 -7.87 -10.97 15.84
CA LEU A 117 -7.39 -11.72 14.69
C LEU A 117 -5.86 -11.73 14.57
N ALA A 118 -5.14 -11.16 15.53
CA ALA A 118 -3.68 -11.07 15.51
C ALA A 118 -2.98 -12.44 15.41
N SER A 119 -3.59 -13.51 15.91
CA SER A 119 -3.04 -14.87 15.80
C SER A 119 -3.44 -15.61 14.52
N LYS A 120 -4.28 -15.00 13.67
CA LYS A 120 -4.77 -15.58 12.41
C LYS A 120 -4.04 -15.03 11.19
N TYR A 121 -3.10 -14.11 11.39
CA TYR A 121 -2.21 -13.51 10.40
C TYR A 121 -0.76 -13.76 10.82
#